data_AF-A0A349NAA7-F1
#
_entry.id   AF-A0A349NAA7-F1
#
_cell.length_a   1.000
_cell.length_b   1.000
_cell.length_c   1.000
_cell.angle_alpha   90.00
_cell.angle_beta   90.00
_cell.angle_gamma   90.00
#
_symmetry.space_group_name_H-M   'P 1'
#
loop_
_entity.id
_entity.type
_entity.pdbx_description
1 polymer ?
#
loop_
_entity_poly.entity_id
_entity_poly.type
_entity_poly.pdbx_seq_one_letter_code
_entity_poly.pdbx_strand_id
1 'polypeptide(L)'
;EAIDQVNGAALVTADHGNSDQMWDPTINGPHTAHTLNPVELVIYGKGCEYLSLVQEDRRLADIAPTVLELMGLEKPAEMTGICLIEK
;
A
#
# COMPACT_ATOMS: atom_id res chain seq x y z
N GLU A 1 -14.69 8.56 6.42
CA GLU A 1 -15.62 9.72 6.34
C GLU A 1 -15.70 10.34 4.94
N ALA A 2 -14.72 11.12 4.46
CA ALA A 2 -14.83 11.78 3.14
C ALA A 2 -14.97 10.80 1.97
N ILE A 3 -14.20 9.69 1.99
CA ILE A 3 -14.28 8.62 0.99
C ILE A 3 -15.68 7.98 0.96
N ASP A 4 -16.31 7.77 2.12
CA ASP A 4 -17.64 7.16 2.22
C ASP A 4 -18.74 8.04 1.66
N GLN A 5 -18.60 9.37 1.77
CA GLN A 5 -19.58 10.35 1.28
C GLN A 5 -19.65 10.37 -0.24
N VAL A 6 -18.56 10.01 -0.91
CA VAL A 6 -18.48 9.96 -2.38
C VAL A 6 -18.57 8.54 -2.92
N ASN A 7 -18.85 7.55 -2.06
CA ASN A 7 -18.82 6.12 -2.38
C ASN A 7 -17.52 5.72 -3.12
N GLY A 8 -16.40 6.27 -2.66
CA GLY A 8 -15.08 5.97 -3.22
C GLY A 8 -14.40 4.79 -2.54
N ALA A 9 -13.22 4.47 -3.04
CA ALA A 9 -12.26 3.58 -2.39
C ALA A 9 -10.92 4.31 -2.20
N ALA A 10 -10.17 3.91 -1.17
CA ALA A 10 -8.85 4.40 -0.85
C ALA A 10 -7.89 3.23 -0.65
N LEU A 11 -6.69 3.36 -1.22
CA LEU A 11 -5.52 2.59 -0.81
C LEU A 11 -4.71 3.45 0.13
N VAL A 12 -4.48 2.97 1.35
CA VAL A 12 -3.65 3.62 2.35
C VAL A 12 -2.38 2.80 2.52
N THR A 13 -1.24 3.41 2.25
CA THR A 13 0.09 2.79 2.36
C THR A 13 1.14 3.88 2.62
N ALA A 14 2.42 3.49 2.65
CA ALA A 14 3.56 4.39 2.75
C ALA A 14 4.58 4.08 1.65
N ASP A 15 5.53 4.97 1.42
CA ASP A 15 6.63 4.78 0.49
C ASP A 15 7.85 4.11 1.15
N HIS A 16 8.03 4.31 2.45
CA HIS A 16 9.06 3.66 3.26
C HIS A 16 8.74 3.72 4.76
N GLY A 17 9.57 3.06 5.58
CA GLY A 17 9.55 3.23 7.03
C GLY A 17 10.42 4.41 7.50
N ASN A 18 10.12 4.93 8.68
CA ASN A 18 10.87 5.96 9.41
C ASN A 18 10.44 5.97 10.89
N SER A 19 9.20 6.38 11.17
CA SER A 19 8.68 6.56 12.53
C SER A 19 8.56 5.28 13.35
N ASP A 20 8.62 4.13 12.69
CA ASP A 20 8.70 2.79 13.28
C ASP A 20 10.02 2.56 14.04
N GLN A 21 11.08 3.34 13.78
CA GLN A 21 12.31 3.32 14.57
C GLN A 21 12.89 4.72 14.80
N MET A 22 12.68 5.25 16.00
CA MET A 22 13.18 6.58 16.38
C MET A 22 14.50 6.54 17.20
N TRP A 23 14.95 5.35 17.59
CA TRP A 23 16.17 5.15 18.38
C TRP A 23 17.06 4.09 17.74
N ASP A 24 18.36 4.35 17.69
CA ASP A 24 19.37 3.42 17.21
C ASP A 24 20.12 2.79 18.41
N PRO A 25 19.92 1.50 18.69
CA PRO A 25 20.56 0.83 19.81
C PRO A 25 22.07 0.60 19.59
N THR A 26 22.57 0.66 18.35
CA THR A 26 24.00 0.40 18.05
C THR A 26 24.89 1.57 18.44
N ILE A 27 24.42 2.80 18.22
CA ILE A 27 25.10 4.03 18.62
C ILE A 27 24.51 4.66 19.88
N ASN A 28 23.45 4.05 20.44
CA ASN A 28 22.70 4.51 21.60
C ASN A 28 22.28 6.00 21.48
N GLY A 29 21.56 6.32 20.41
CA GLY A 29 21.15 7.69 20.11
C GLY A 29 19.94 7.79 19.17
N PRO A 30 19.51 9.02 18.82
CA PRO A 30 18.41 9.25 17.89
C PRO A 30 18.67 8.63 16.52
N HIS A 31 17.67 7.94 15.98
CA HIS A 31 17.69 7.47 14.60
C HIS A 31 16.97 8.48 13.70
N THR A 32 17.64 8.99 12.66
CA THR A 32 17.13 10.07 11.80
C THR A 32 17.02 9.65 10.32
N ALA A 33 17.21 8.37 10.02
CA ALA A 33 17.16 7.83 8.67
C ALA A 33 15.86 7.02 8.44
N HIS A 34 15.64 6.61 7.19
CA HIS A 34 14.57 5.65 6.87
C HIS A 34 14.92 4.25 7.36
N THR A 35 13.91 3.41 7.52
CA THR A 35 14.08 1.98 7.81
C THR A 35 13.84 1.13 6.57
N LEU A 36 14.28 -0.13 6.63
CA LEU A 36 13.98 -1.16 5.61
C LEU A 36 12.75 -1.99 5.99
N ASN A 37 11.98 -1.57 6.99
CA ASN A 37 10.78 -2.30 7.40
C ASN A 37 9.74 -2.23 6.28
N PRO A 38 8.98 -3.31 6.05
CA PRO A 38 7.88 -3.28 5.09
C PRO A 38 6.81 -2.28 5.52
N VAL A 39 6.09 -1.75 4.53
CA VAL A 39 4.96 -0.84 4.75
C VAL A 39 3.63 -1.59 4.63
N GLU A 40 2.64 -1.14 5.39
CA GLU A 40 1.29 -1.68 5.33
C GLU A 40 0.57 -1.23 4.06
N LEU A 41 -0.38 -2.03 3.59
CA LEU A 41 -1.33 -1.66 2.55
C LEU A 41 -2.74 -2.01 3.02
N VAL A 42 -3.61 -1.00 3.08
CA VAL A 42 -5.02 -1.13 3.46
C VAL A 42 -5.90 -0.67 2.31
N ILE A 43 -6.89 -1.48 1.95
CA ILE A 43 -7.99 -1.05 1.09
C ILE A 43 -9.17 -0.64 1.98
N TYR A 44 -9.73 0.54 1.73
CA TYR A 44 -10.87 1.07 2.44
C TYR A 44 -11.93 1.60 1.48
N GLY A 45 -13.19 1.25 1.68
CA GLY A 45 -14.31 1.76 0.91
C GLY A 45 -15.51 0.83 1.02
N LYS A 46 -16.71 1.38 0.84
CA LYS A 46 -17.93 0.57 0.77
C LYS A 46 -17.86 -0.36 -0.42
N GLY A 47 -18.19 -1.64 -0.22
CA GLY A 47 -18.09 -2.67 -1.26
C GLY A 47 -16.68 -3.21 -1.46
N CYS A 48 -15.70 -2.82 -0.64
CA CYS A 48 -14.36 -3.42 -0.65
C CYS A 48 -14.20 -4.49 0.45
N GLU A 49 -15.22 -4.74 1.27
CA GLU A 49 -15.13 -5.58 2.47
C GLU A 49 -14.84 -7.06 2.18
N TYR A 50 -15.13 -7.50 0.95
CA TYR A 50 -14.86 -8.87 0.49
C TYR A 50 -13.53 -9.01 -0.25
N LEU A 51 -12.79 -7.91 -0.46
CA LEU A 51 -11.52 -7.96 -1.15
C LEU A 51 -10.43 -8.45 -0.21
N SER A 52 -9.62 -9.39 -0.69
CA SER A 52 -8.40 -9.84 -0.03
C SER A 52 -7.18 -9.36 -0.80
N LEU A 53 -6.07 -9.17 -0.09
CA LEU A 53 -4.79 -8.81 -0.68
C LEU A 53 -3.87 -10.03 -0.70
N VAL A 54 -3.10 -10.17 -1.78
CA VAL A 54 -1.96 -11.09 -1.83
C VAL A 54 -1.05 -10.81 -0.63
N GLN A 55 -0.49 -11.84 -0.01
CA GLN A 55 0.32 -11.68 1.20
C GLN A 55 1.83 -11.61 0.93
N GLU A 56 2.31 -12.32 -0.10
CA GLU A 56 3.74 -12.47 -0.42
C GLU A 56 4.12 -11.79 -1.74
N ASP A 57 5.43 -11.57 -1.94
CA ASP A 57 6.03 -11.00 -3.17
C ASP A 57 5.39 -9.68 -3.66
N ARG A 58 5.15 -8.77 -2.71
CA ARG A 58 4.56 -7.45 -2.97
C ARG A 58 5.60 -6.34 -2.97
N ARG A 59 5.39 -5.32 -3.79
CA ARG A 59 6.23 -4.12 -3.84
C ARG A 59 5.42 -2.88 -4.25
N LEU A 60 6.02 -1.71 -4.07
CA LEU A 60 5.37 -0.42 -4.41
C LEU A 60 4.92 -0.31 -5.87
N ALA A 61 5.61 -0.99 -6.79
CA ALA A 61 5.23 -1.03 -8.22
C ALA A 61 3.84 -1.66 -8.47
N ASP A 62 3.30 -2.39 -7.51
CA ASP A 62 2.02 -3.09 -7.59
C ASP A 62 0.83 -2.22 -7.15
N ILE A 63 1.09 -1.06 -6.55
CA ILE A 63 0.05 -0.13 -6.09
C ILE A 63 -0.76 0.42 -7.27
N ALA A 64 -0.11 0.94 -8.32
CA ALA A 64 -0.81 1.53 -9.46
C ALA A 64 -1.66 0.50 -10.24
N PRO A 65 -1.17 -0.72 -10.56
CA PRO A 65 -2.01 -1.80 -11.08
C PRO A 65 -3.24 -2.12 -10.22
N THR A 66 -3.09 -2.11 -8.89
CA THR A 66 -4.19 -2.39 -7.97
C THR A 66 -5.25 -1.28 -7.98
N VAL A 67 -4.82 -0.01 -8.08
CA VAL A 67 -5.74 1.13 -8.26
C VAL A 67 -6.52 0.99 -9.56
N LEU A 68 -5.87 0.61 -10.68
CA LEU A 68 -6.57 0.41 -11.96
C LEU A 68 -7.64 -0.68 -11.88
N GLU A 69 -7.36 -1.80 -11.20
CA GLU A 69 -8.35 -2.87 -10.98
C GLU A 69 -9.58 -2.33 -10.22
N LEU A 70 -9.38 -1.56 -9.14
CA LEU A 70 -10.48 -0.96 -8.38
C LEU A 70 -11.30 0.04 -9.21
N MET A 71 -10.67 0.72 -10.16
CA MET A 71 -11.33 1.63 -11.09
C MET A 71 -12.01 0.91 -12.26
N GLY A 72 -11.81 -0.41 -12.42
CA GLY A 72 -12.28 -1.16 -13.57
C GLY A 72 -11.60 -0.75 -14.89
N LEU A 73 -10.35 -0.31 -14.83
CA LEU A 73 -9.56 0.14 -15.98
C LEU A 73 -8.52 -0.90 -16.40
N GLU A 74 -8.19 -0.93 -17.69
CA GLU A 74 -7.16 -1.82 -18.21
C GLU A 74 -5.75 -1.38 -17.78
N LYS A 75 -4.92 -2.35 -17.36
CA LYS A 75 -3.51 -2.12 -17.03
C LYS A 75 -2.67 -2.03 -18.32
N PRO A 76 -1.91 -0.94 -18.53
CA PRO A 76 -1.04 -0.82 -19.70
C PRO A 76 0.14 -1.82 -19.63
N ALA A 77 0.70 -2.16 -20.79
CA ALA A 77 1.76 -3.16 -20.91
C ALA A 77 3.08 -2.73 -20.24
N GLU A 78 3.33 -1.42 -20.15
CA GLU A 78 4.52 -0.83 -19.52
C GLU A 78 4.52 -1.00 -18.00
N MET A 79 3.33 -1.16 -17.37
CA MET A 79 3.23 -1.46 -15.94
C MET A 79 3.56 -2.94 -15.71
N THR A 80 4.79 -3.23 -15.32
CA THR A 80 5.25 -4.59 -15.00
C THR A 80 4.85 -5.06 -13.60
N GLY A 81 4.34 -4.16 -12.75
CA GLY A 81 3.71 -4.52 -11.48
C GLY A 81 2.43 -5.34 -11.70
N ILE A 82 2.01 -6.04 -10.65
CA ILE A 82 0.83 -6.90 -10.64
C ILE A 82 -0.28 -6.30 -9.77
N CYS A 83 -1.53 -6.68 -10.01
CA CYS A 83 -2.61 -6.32 -9.11
C CYS A 83 -2.49 -7.14 -7.81
N LEU A 84 -2.67 -6.50 -6.66
CA LEU A 84 -2.57 -7.13 -5.35
C LEU A 84 -3.91 -7.66 -4.81
N ILE A 85 -5.03 -7.43 -5.51
CA ILE A 85 -6.33 -7.96 -5.12
C ILE A 85 -6.44 -9.43 -5.56
N GLU A 86 -6.79 -10.31 -4.62
CA GLU A 86 -7.07 -11.73 -4.91
C GLU A 86 -8.39 -11.89 -5.65
N LYS A 87 -8.46 -12.86 -6.57
CA LYS A 87 -9.66 -13.21 -7.34
C LYS A 87 -10.27 -14.51 -6.87
#